data_AF-A0A1F4TEZ0-F1
#
_entry.id   AF-A0A1F4TEZ0-F1
#
_cell.length_a   1.000
_cell.length_b   1.000
_cell.length_c   1.000
_cell.angle_alpha   90.00
_cell.angle_beta   90.00
_cell.angle_gamma   90.00
#
_symmetry.space_group_name_H-M   'P 1'
#
loop_
_entity.id
_entity.type
_entity.pdbx_description
1 polymer ?
#
loop_
_entity_poly.entity_id
_entity_poly.type
_entity_poly.pdbx_seq_one_letter_code
_entity_poly.pdbx_strand_id
1 'polypeptide(L)'
;MNDKLLAALSYVTWVPSLYIVLTDRRRQDYVGWHGCQALKLWSWIFVIFFGYRWLLNLLWTIFYIPYSEYTEFLLGLGLWIYAAYCGYRAYQKTDFQIPH
;
A
#
# COMPACT_ATOMS: atom_id res chain seq x y z
N MET A 1 -12.09 16.28 -9.91
CA MET A 1 -11.46 15.80 -8.66
C MET A 1 -10.08 16.45 -8.55
N ASN A 2 -9.69 16.93 -7.36
CA ASN A 2 -8.42 17.62 -7.18
C ASN A 2 -7.27 16.60 -7.33
N ASP A 3 -6.32 16.83 -8.25
CA ASP A 3 -5.27 15.85 -8.58
C ASP A 3 -4.45 15.42 -7.35
N LYS A 4 -4.27 16.33 -6.38
CA LYS A 4 -3.64 16.02 -5.08
C LYS A 4 -4.43 15.02 -4.25
N LEU A 5 -5.75 15.18 -4.22
CA LEU A 5 -6.64 14.30 -3.48
C LEU A 5 -6.67 12.92 -4.13
N LEU A 6 -6.70 12.86 -5.47
CA LEU A 6 -6.63 11.60 -6.21
C LEU A 6 -5.31 10.86 -5.94
N ALA A 7 -4.18 11.57 -5.97
CA ALA A 7 -2.87 11.01 -5.63
C ALA A 7 -2.84 10.52 -4.16
N ALA A 8 -3.29 11.33 -3.20
CA ALA A 8 -3.33 10.93 -1.80
C ALA A 8 -4.22 9.70 -1.55
N LEU A 9 -5.41 9.67 -2.15
CA LEU A 9 -6.34 8.55 -2.04
C LEU A 9 -5.78 7.27 -2.64
N SER A 10 -4.92 7.35 -3.66
CA SER A 10 -4.27 6.16 -4.23
C SER A 10 -3.32 5.47 -3.25
N TYR A 11 -2.73 6.20 -2.31
CA TYR A 11 -1.93 5.60 -1.23
C TYR A 11 -2.79 5.05 -0.10
N VAL A 12 -3.87 5.73 0.27
CA VAL A 12 -4.77 5.29 1.35
C VAL A 12 -5.62 4.09 0.93
N THR A 13 -5.97 4.01 -0.35
CA THR A 13 -6.82 2.97 -0.91
C THR A 13 -6.22 2.45 -2.21
N TRP A 14 -6.25 1.14 -2.41
CA TRP A 14 -5.70 0.54 -3.62
C TRP A 14 -6.48 0.92 -4.89
N VAL A 15 -7.80 1.09 -4.82
CA VAL A 15 -8.69 1.27 -5.98
C VAL A 15 -8.33 2.47 -6.87
N PRO A 16 -8.09 3.69 -6.35
CA PRO A 16 -7.69 4.83 -7.17
C PRO A 16 -6.33 4.63 -7.85
N SER A 17 -5.41 3.86 -7.26
CA SER A 17 -4.12 3.55 -7.91
C SER A 17 -4.32 2.72 -9.18
N LEU A 18 -5.22 1.72 -9.14
CA LEU A 18 -5.60 0.94 -10.33
C LEU A 18 -6.26 1.82 -11.39
N TYR A 19 -7.20 2.68 -10.99
CA TYR A 19 -7.84 3.62 -11.90
C TYR A 19 -6.81 4.50 -12.60
N ILE A 20 -5.84 5.09 -11.87
CA ILE A 20 -4.81 5.94 -12.45
C ILE A 20 -3.94 5.16 -13.44
N VAL A 21 -3.48 3.96 -13.06
CA VAL A 21 -2.54 3.17 -13.88
C VAL A 21 -3.20 2.57 -15.12
N LEU A 22 -4.48 2.19 -15.04
CA LEU A 22 -5.23 1.57 -16.15
C LEU A 22 -5.92 2.58 -17.08
N THR A 23 -5.88 3.87 -16.77
CA THR A 23 -6.49 4.92 -17.61
C THR A 23 -5.45 5.91 -18.14
N ASP A 24 -5.86 6.82 -19.02
CA ASP A 24 -4.99 7.87 -19.57
C ASP A 24 -4.43 8.83 -18.50
N ARG A 25 -4.97 8.80 -17.27
CA ARG A 25 -4.43 9.53 -16.12
C ARG A 25 -2.99 9.15 -15.79
N ARG A 26 -2.53 7.96 -16.19
CA ARG A 26 -1.13 7.53 -16.09
C ARG A 26 -0.15 8.47 -16.81
N ARG A 27 -0.60 9.17 -17.87
CA ARG A 27 0.25 10.09 -18.65
C ARG A 27 0.42 11.47 -18.00
N GLN A 28 -0.31 11.75 -16.92
CA GLN A 28 -0.17 13.00 -16.18
C GLN A 28 1.04 12.92 -15.25
N ASP A 29 1.96 13.88 -15.32
CA ASP A 29 3.25 13.82 -14.60
C ASP A 29 3.09 13.51 -13.11
N TYR A 30 2.31 14.31 -12.38
CA TYR A 30 2.14 14.17 -10.93
C TYR A 30 1.29 12.96 -10.55
N VAL A 31 0.07 12.87 -11.10
CA VAL A 31 -0.92 11.85 -10.73
C VAL A 31 -0.47 10.47 -11.18
N GLY A 32 0.06 10.35 -12.40
CA GLY A 32 0.56 9.10 -12.95
C GLY A 32 1.76 8.57 -12.17
N TRP A 33 2.72 9.42 -11.81
CA TRP A 33 3.86 9.03 -11.00
C TRP A 33 3.45 8.52 -9.62
N HIS A 34 2.62 9.28 -8.89
CA HIS A 34 2.14 8.86 -7.58
C HIS A 34 1.21 7.65 -7.66
N GLY A 35 0.38 7.52 -8.69
CA GLY A 35 -0.48 6.36 -8.88
C GLY A 35 0.32 5.07 -9.11
N CYS A 36 1.40 5.13 -9.91
CA CYS A 36 2.31 3.99 -10.08
C CYS A 36 3.04 3.64 -8.78
N GLN A 37 3.51 4.63 -8.02
CA GLN A 37 4.15 4.40 -6.73
C GLN A 37 3.19 3.79 -5.70
N ALA A 38 1.96 4.29 -5.63
CA ALA A 38 0.94 3.76 -4.76
C ALA A 38 0.58 2.31 -5.12
N LEU A 39 0.46 2.00 -6.42
CA LEU A 39 0.22 0.63 -6.87
C LEU A 39 1.37 -0.31 -6.47
N LYS A 40 2.63 0.15 -6.58
CA LYS A 40 3.80 -0.61 -6.11
C LYS A 40 3.75 -0.82 -4.60
N LEU A 41 3.42 0.21 -3.82
CA LEU A 41 3.28 0.10 -2.37
C LEU A 41 2.26 -0.98 -2.00
N TRP A 42 1.07 -0.91 -2.57
CA TRP A 42 0.00 -1.89 -2.31
C TRP A 42 0.38 -3.29 -2.76
N SER A 43 1.13 -3.42 -3.87
CA SER A 43 1.66 -4.71 -4.32
C SER A 43 2.65 -5.29 -3.30
N TRP A 44 3.55 -4.46 -2.75
CA TRP A 44 4.47 -4.89 -1.69
C TRP A 44 3.75 -5.25 -0.40
N ILE A 45 2.80 -4.43 0.05
CA ILE A 45 1.96 -4.72 1.21
C ILE A 45 1.24 -6.06 1.03
N PHE A 46 0.67 -6.30 -0.15
CA PHE A 46 0.02 -7.57 -0.49
C PHE A 46 1.00 -8.74 -0.38
N VAL A 47 2.18 -8.65 -1.00
CA VAL A 47 3.20 -9.72 -0.97
C VAL A 47 3.68 -10.00 0.46
N ILE A 48 3.96 -8.95 1.25
CA ILE A 48 4.41 -9.09 2.64
C ILE A 48 3.32 -9.74 3.49
N PHE A 49 2.08 -9.26 3.38
CA PHE A 49 0.96 -9.77 4.16
C PHE A 49 0.62 -11.22 3.81
N PHE A 50 0.52 -11.55 2.51
CA PHE A 50 0.28 -12.92 2.07
C PHE A 50 1.45 -13.84 2.40
N GLY A 51 2.69 -13.38 2.23
CA GLY A 51 3.89 -14.14 2.61
C GLY A 51 3.92 -14.44 4.11
N TYR A 52 3.59 -13.45 4.94
CA TYR A 52 3.47 -13.63 6.39
C TYR A 52 2.36 -14.61 6.77
N ARG A 53 1.16 -14.47 6.18
CA ARG A 53 0.03 -15.39 6.41
C ARG A 53 0.36 -16.82 5.99
N TRP A 54 1.03 -16.99 4.85
CA TRP A 54 1.49 -18.29 4.38
C TRP A 54 2.52 -18.91 5.34
N LEU A 55 3.49 -18.12 5.83
CA LEU A 55 4.47 -18.55 6.82
C LEU A 55 3.80 -18.98 8.13
N LEU A 56 2.84 -18.20 8.64
CA LEU A 56 2.08 -18.56 9.85
C LEU A 56 1.31 -19.86 9.68
N ASN A 57 0.67 -20.05 8.53
CA ASN A 57 -0.04 -21.30 8.23
C ASN A 57 0.91 -22.50 8.20
N LEU A 58 2.10 -22.36 7.61
CA LEU A 58 3.13 -23.42 7.65
C LEU A 58 3.59 -23.68 9.08
N LEU A 59 3.88 -22.65 9.88
CA LEU A 59 4.30 -22.80 11.26
C LEU A 59 3.25 -23.53 12.08
N TRP A 60 1.96 -23.22 11.89
CA TRP A 60 0.85 -23.92 12.55
C TRP A 60 0.76 -25.41 12.22
N THR A 61 1.24 -25.86 11.06
CA THR A 61 1.30 -27.31 10.75
C THR A 61 2.34 -28.05 11.59
N ILE A 62 3.33 -27.34 12.13
CA ILE A 62 4.44 -27.92 12.91
C ILE A 62 4.22 -27.68 14.42
N PHE A 63 3.88 -26.45 14.80
CA PHE A 63 3.67 -26.03 16.18
C PHE A 63 2.52 -25.03 16.28
N TYR A 64 1.59 -25.26 17.20
CA TYR A 64 0.53 -24.30 17.51
C TYR A 64 1.13 -23.07 18.20
N ILE A 65 0.96 -21.90 17.59
CA ILE A 65 1.40 -20.61 18.14
C ILE A 65 0.14 -19.84 18.55
N PRO A 66 -0.18 -19.74 19.84
CA PRO A 66 -1.30 -18.92 20.29
C PRO A 66 -1.03 -17.45 19.97
N TYR A 67 -2.10 -16.68 19.72
CA TYR A 67 -2.06 -15.23 19.51
C TYR A 67 -1.39 -14.73 18.22
N SER A 68 -1.10 -15.60 17.25
CA SER A 68 -0.55 -15.20 15.94
C SER A 68 -1.49 -14.29 15.11
N GLU A 69 -2.76 -14.21 15.47
CA GLU A 69 -3.72 -13.30 14.84
C GLU A 69 -3.44 -11.83 15.19
N TYR A 70 -2.97 -11.55 16.41
CA TYR A 70 -2.64 -10.18 16.84
C TYR A 70 -1.42 -9.64 16.09
N THR A 71 -0.43 -10.49 15.82
CA THR A 71 0.77 -10.09 15.08
C THR A 71 0.44 -9.75 13.62
N GLU A 72 -0.48 -10.49 13.01
CA GLU A 72 -1.01 -10.19 11.67
C GLU A 72 -1.77 -8.85 11.64
N PHE A 73 -2.63 -8.62 12.64
CA PHE A 73 -3.35 -7.36 12.77
C PHE A 73 -2.40 -6.16 12.94
N LEU A 74 -1.39 -6.28 13.80
CA LEU A 74 -0.39 -5.22 14.03
C LEU A 74 0.45 -4.95 12.78
N LEU A 75 0.83 -6.00 12.03
CA LEU A 75 1.54 -5.86 10.76
C LEU A 75 0.69 -5.12 9.74
N GLY A 76 -0.57 -5.53 9.56
CA GLY A 76 -1.51 -4.89 8.65
C GLY A 76 -1.75 -3.42 8.99
N LEU A 77 -1.96 -3.12 10.28
CA LEU A 77 -2.15 -1.76 10.77
C LEU A 77 -0.90 -0.89 10.54
N GLY A 78 0.30 -1.42 10.82
CA GLY A 78 1.55 -0.70 10.61
C GLY A 78 1.80 -0.35 9.14
N LEU A 79 1.57 -1.31 8.24
CA LEU A 79 1.67 -1.11 6.79
C LEU A 79 0.62 -0.10 6.28
N TRP A 80 -0.60 -0.15 6.81
CA TRP A 80 -1.65 0.79 6.46
C TRP A 80 -1.33 2.22 6.94
N ILE A 81 -0.83 2.38 8.16
CA ILE A 81 -0.39 3.68 8.69
C ILE A 81 0.74 4.26 7.82
N TYR A 82 1.68 3.43 7.39
CA TYR A 82 2.74 3.85 6.47
C TYR A 82 2.17 4.32 5.12
N ALA A 83 1.20 3.58 4.56
CA ALA A 83 0.51 3.99 3.33
C ALA A 83 -0.27 5.30 3.51
N ALA A 84 -0.95 5.49 4.64
CA ALA A 84 -1.63 6.74 4.97
C ALA A 84 -0.64 7.91 5.10
N TYR A 85 0.53 7.69 5.70
CA TYR A 85 1.60 8.68 5.78
C TYR A 85 2.13 9.08 4.39
N CYS A 86 2.35 8.13 3.49
CA CYS A 86 2.68 8.42 2.09
C CYS A 86 1.57 9.23 1.41
N GLY A 87 0.30 8.88 1.63
CA GLY A 87 -0.85 9.63 1.12
C GLY A 87 -0.89 11.08 1.63
N TYR A 88 -0.61 11.29 2.92
CA TYR A 88 -0.52 12.62 3.52
C TYR A 88 0.59 13.46 2.87
N ARG A 89 1.77 12.89 2.65
CA ARG A 89 2.87 13.58 1.94
C ARG A 89 2.51 13.89 0.48
N ALA A 90 1.85 12.96 -0.21
CA ALA A 90 1.36 13.17 -1.58
C ALA A 90 0.25 14.24 -1.64
N TYR A 91 -0.50 14.44 -0.55
CA TYR A 91 -1.45 15.55 -0.48
C TYR A 91 -0.73 16.91 -0.37
N GLN A 92 0.38 16.97 0.36
CA GLN A 92 1.20 18.17 0.54
C GLN A 92 2.04 18.56 -0.68
N LYS A 93 2.02 17.79 -1.78
CA LYS A 93 2.94 17.95 -2.92
C LYS A 93 4.42 17.84 -2.56
N THR A 94 4.75 17.04 -1.56
CA THR A 94 6.16 16.69 -1.36
C THR A 94 6.55 15.65 -2.39
N ASP A 95 7.63 15.87 -3.13
CA ASP A 95 8.22 14.84 -3.95
C ASP A 95 8.89 13.81 -3.02
N PHE A 96 8.45 12.56 -3.08
CA PHE A 96 9.08 11.46 -2.35
C PHE A 96 8.99 10.18 -3.15
N GLN A 97 10.05 9.40 -3.11
CA GLN A 97 10.11 8.11 -3.78
C GLN A 97 10.00 7.01 -2.73
N ILE A 98 9.05 6.10 -2.92
CA ILE A 98 9.04 4.87 -2.13
C ILE A 98 10.30 4.09 -2.50
N PRO A 99 11.16 3.73 -1.53
CA PRO A 99 12.40 3.00 -1.78
C PRO A 99 12.14 1.67 -2.49
N HIS A 100 13.12 1.27 -3.30
CA HIS A 100 13.09 0.10 -4.17
C HIS A 100 13.18 -1.20 -3.38
#